data_AF-A0A061I7U2-F1
#
_entry.id   AF-A0A061I7U2-F1
#
_cell.length_a   1.000
_cell.length_b   1.000
_cell.length_c   1.000
_cell.angle_alpha   90.00
_cell.angle_beta   90.00
_cell.angle_gamma   90.00
#
_symmetry.space_group_name_H-M   'P 1'
#
loop_
_entity.id
_entity.type
_entity.pdbx_description
1 polymer ?
#
loop_
_entity_poly.entity_id
_entity_poly.type
_entity_poly.pdbx_seq_one_letter_code
_entity_poly.pdbx_strand_id
1 'polypeptide(L)'
;MRRSEVLAEESAVCLQKALIHLQEIWELIGIPEEQRLQRSELVKMHIKDLLDRMIAEEESLRKRLLKKQIHLSEGAEYPAQLQIPEEEREPVAAIMAGSKAKVRNALQLEVDGLEELKMQNLKQVTETSRVELAQFWDQCFYSQEQRQGFAPYFTEDYTENLLHLHDAEIIRLRNYYGIHKELFEGVQKWEESWKLFLEFERKASDPSWFTNRGGNLLKEEKERAKLQKILPKLEEELKARIEKWEQEQSMAFVMNGQKFMEYVAGQWELHRLEKERTKQERQIKNQRQTETEMLYGSAPRTPSKRPGLTPNKPGKVRKMNTTTLSSATPNSSIRPAFGGTMYHSPVSLLSPSGSKSVVTSMCSGKKTPRAAYLRANKENMELNGAC
;
A
#
# COMPACT_ATOMS: atom_id res chain seq x y z
N MET A 1 39.51 -29.32 -8.19
CA MET A 1 38.61 -30.42 -7.76
C MET A 1 37.72 -29.88 -6.65
N ARG A 2 36.44 -29.74 -6.94
CA ARG A 2 35.42 -29.17 -6.04
C ARG A 2 35.05 -30.19 -4.96
N ARG A 3 34.60 -29.72 -3.79
CA ARG A 3 34.28 -30.61 -2.65
C ARG A 3 33.21 -31.66 -2.99
N SER A 4 32.28 -31.34 -3.89
CA SER A 4 31.28 -32.26 -4.43
C SER A 4 31.88 -33.36 -5.32
N GLU A 5 32.90 -33.06 -6.10
CA GLU A 5 33.61 -34.05 -6.95
C GLU A 5 34.38 -35.04 -6.06
N VAL A 6 35.07 -34.55 -5.03
CA VAL A 6 35.77 -35.40 -4.04
C VAL A 6 34.79 -36.35 -3.36
N LEU A 7 33.63 -35.85 -2.91
CA LEU A 7 32.59 -36.68 -2.28
C LEU A 7 31.99 -37.74 -3.22
N ALA A 8 31.88 -37.43 -4.53
CA ALA A 8 31.43 -38.39 -5.52
C ALA A 8 32.47 -39.51 -5.76
N GLU A 9 33.75 -39.16 -5.86
CA GLU A 9 34.85 -40.13 -5.95
C GLU A 9 34.95 -41.00 -4.68
N GLU A 10 34.87 -40.41 -3.49
CA GLU A 10 34.83 -41.14 -2.21
C GLU A 10 33.66 -42.12 -2.12
N SER A 11 32.48 -41.72 -2.60
CA SER A 11 31.28 -42.56 -2.63
C SER A 11 31.43 -43.75 -3.58
N ALA A 12 32.01 -43.54 -4.76
CA ALA A 12 32.31 -44.60 -5.72
C ALA A 12 33.34 -45.60 -5.16
N VAL A 13 34.41 -45.11 -4.53
CA VAL A 13 35.42 -45.94 -3.86
C VAL A 13 34.81 -46.73 -2.70
N CYS A 14 33.90 -46.15 -1.93
CA CYS A 14 33.19 -46.84 -0.86
C CYS A 14 32.32 -48.00 -1.38
N LEU A 15 31.55 -47.75 -2.44
CA LEU A 15 30.74 -48.78 -3.09
C LEU A 15 31.62 -49.92 -3.65
N GLN A 16 32.72 -49.58 -4.33
CA GLN A 16 33.62 -50.59 -4.90
C GLN A 16 34.25 -51.48 -3.81
N LYS A 17 34.67 -50.90 -2.68
CA LYS A 17 35.17 -51.67 -1.52
C LYS A 17 34.10 -52.61 -0.96
N ALA A 18 32.85 -52.16 -0.84
CA ALA A 18 31.74 -52.98 -0.34
C ALA A 18 31.41 -54.16 -1.28
N LEU A 19 31.48 -53.94 -2.61
CA LEU A 19 31.27 -54.99 -3.60
C LEU A 19 32.39 -56.04 -3.59
N ILE A 20 33.65 -55.63 -3.45
CA ILE A 20 34.80 -56.55 -3.33
C ILE A 20 34.64 -57.41 -2.06
N HIS A 21 34.32 -56.80 -0.92
CA HIS A 21 34.11 -57.53 0.33
C HIS A 21 32.91 -58.51 0.27
N LEU A 22 31.86 -58.19 -0.49
CA LEU A 22 30.77 -59.13 -0.76
C LEU A 22 31.22 -60.33 -1.60
N GLN A 23 32.09 -60.12 -2.60
CA GLN A 23 32.68 -61.21 -3.39
C GLN A 23 33.56 -62.11 -2.52
N GLU A 24 34.43 -61.54 -1.69
CA GLU A 24 35.27 -62.29 -0.72
C GLU A 24 34.42 -63.19 0.19
N ILE A 25 33.30 -62.67 0.73
CA ILE A 25 32.36 -63.46 1.54
C ILE A 25 31.73 -64.61 0.73
N TRP A 26 31.33 -64.37 -0.53
CA TRP A 26 30.71 -65.40 -1.37
C TRP A 26 31.70 -66.47 -1.84
N GLU A 27 32.98 -66.16 -1.91
CA GLU A 27 34.06 -67.13 -2.12
C GLU A 27 34.29 -67.98 -0.87
N LEU A 28 34.42 -67.37 0.31
CA LEU A 28 34.60 -68.08 1.59
C LEU A 28 33.44 -69.03 1.92
N ILE A 29 32.20 -68.67 1.57
CA ILE A 29 31.00 -69.50 1.80
C ILE A 29 30.79 -70.54 0.67
N GLY A 30 31.50 -70.43 -0.46
CA GLY A 30 31.34 -71.34 -1.60
C GLY A 30 30.01 -71.18 -2.35
N ILE A 31 29.45 -69.97 -2.40
CA ILE A 31 28.16 -69.69 -3.06
C ILE A 31 28.29 -69.87 -4.58
N PRO A 32 27.41 -70.64 -5.26
CA PRO A 32 27.45 -70.80 -6.72
C PRO A 32 27.27 -69.48 -7.49
N GLU A 33 27.95 -69.37 -8.63
CA GLU A 33 27.99 -68.14 -9.46
C GLU A 33 26.59 -67.63 -9.85
N GLU A 34 25.67 -68.55 -10.20
CA GLU A 34 24.25 -68.25 -10.47
C GLU A 34 23.60 -67.41 -9.36
N GLN A 35 23.88 -67.73 -8.10
CA GLN A 35 23.34 -67.00 -6.95
C GLN A 35 24.10 -65.72 -6.63
N ARG A 36 25.39 -65.63 -6.98
CA ARG A 36 26.17 -64.38 -6.86
C ARG A 36 25.68 -63.36 -7.88
N LEU A 37 25.37 -63.81 -9.09
CA LEU A 37 24.80 -63.00 -10.16
C LEU A 37 23.42 -62.46 -9.76
N GLN A 38 22.52 -63.31 -9.25
CA GLN A 38 21.20 -62.89 -8.75
C GLN A 38 21.30 -61.83 -7.64
N ARG A 39 22.23 -62.01 -6.68
CA ARG A 39 22.46 -61.04 -5.60
C ARG A 39 23.07 -59.73 -6.11
N SER A 40 24.01 -59.81 -7.05
CA SER A 40 24.63 -58.63 -7.69
C SER A 40 23.63 -57.84 -8.53
N GLU A 41 22.71 -58.52 -9.23
CA GLU A 41 21.66 -57.89 -10.03
C GLU A 41 20.65 -57.15 -9.14
N LEU A 42 20.28 -57.70 -7.97
CA LEU A 42 19.48 -57.00 -6.96
C LEU A 42 20.18 -55.73 -6.44
N VAL A 43 21.49 -55.80 -6.16
CA VAL A 43 22.28 -54.63 -5.73
C VAL A 43 22.33 -53.58 -6.85
N LYS A 44 22.58 -54.00 -8.10
CA LYS A 44 22.57 -53.11 -9.28
C LYS A 44 21.21 -52.43 -9.45
N MET A 45 20.11 -53.17 -9.31
CA MET A 45 18.76 -52.63 -9.40
C MET A 45 18.47 -51.61 -8.31
N HIS A 46 18.74 -51.90 -7.04
CA HIS A 46 18.49 -50.94 -5.96
C HIS A 46 19.33 -49.66 -6.08
N ILE A 47 20.58 -49.76 -6.54
CA ILE A 47 21.43 -48.59 -6.81
C ILE A 47 20.86 -47.79 -7.99
N LYS A 48 20.46 -48.47 -9.07
CA LYS A 48 19.83 -47.83 -10.24
C LYS A 48 18.54 -47.11 -9.85
N ASP A 49 17.64 -47.77 -9.12
CA ASP A 49 16.36 -47.19 -8.68
C ASP A 49 16.53 -46.02 -7.71
N LEU A 50 17.64 -45.96 -6.96
CA LEU A 50 17.99 -44.79 -6.15
C LEU A 50 18.49 -43.63 -7.01
N LEU A 51 19.45 -43.90 -7.91
CA LEU A 51 20.03 -42.88 -8.79
C LEU A 51 18.98 -42.29 -9.75
N ASP A 52 18.17 -43.13 -10.39
CA ASP A 52 17.11 -42.69 -11.31
C ASP A 52 16.07 -41.81 -10.59
N ARG A 53 15.74 -42.11 -9.32
CA ARG A 53 14.84 -41.26 -8.51
C ARG A 53 15.48 -39.91 -8.16
N MET A 54 16.74 -39.90 -7.73
CA MET A 54 17.45 -38.64 -7.43
C MET A 54 17.60 -37.77 -8.68
N ILE A 55 17.94 -38.36 -9.82
CA ILE A 55 18.02 -37.65 -11.11
C ILE A 55 16.64 -37.10 -11.51
N ALA A 56 15.57 -37.88 -11.37
CA ALA A 56 14.21 -37.41 -11.67
C ALA A 56 13.74 -36.28 -10.74
N GLU A 57 14.16 -36.28 -9.47
CA GLU A 57 13.88 -35.20 -8.51
C GLU A 57 14.61 -33.90 -8.90
N GLU A 58 15.91 -33.97 -9.21
CA GLU A 58 16.70 -32.83 -9.68
C GLU A 58 16.22 -32.30 -11.04
N GLU A 59 15.86 -33.17 -11.98
CA GLU A 59 15.24 -32.75 -13.23
C GLU A 59 13.88 -32.08 -13.02
N SER A 60 13.08 -32.57 -12.07
CA SER A 60 11.79 -31.98 -11.70
C SER A 60 11.98 -30.60 -11.07
N LEU A 61 12.99 -30.45 -10.21
CA LEU A 61 13.40 -29.16 -9.63
C LEU A 61 13.84 -28.19 -10.74
N ARG A 62 14.73 -28.61 -11.64
CA ARG A 62 15.17 -27.83 -12.80
C ARG A 62 14.00 -27.39 -13.69
N LYS A 63 13.07 -28.30 -14.02
CA LYS A 63 11.85 -28.01 -14.81
C LYS A 63 10.94 -27.00 -14.08
N ARG A 64 10.83 -27.08 -12.75
CA ARG A 64 10.04 -26.17 -11.91
C ARG A 64 10.64 -24.76 -11.86
N LEU A 65 11.97 -24.66 -11.71
CA LEU A 65 12.70 -23.40 -11.75
C LEU A 65 12.60 -22.75 -13.14
N LEU A 66 12.80 -23.49 -14.22
CA LEU A 66 12.59 -23.02 -15.59
C LEU A 66 11.14 -22.54 -15.83
N LYS A 67 10.14 -23.28 -15.34
CA LYS A 67 8.74 -22.85 -15.45
C LYS A 67 8.45 -21.57 -14.65
N LYS A 68 9.07 -21.40 -13.48
CA LYS A 68 8.98 -20.17 -12.69
C LYS A 68 9.64 -18.99 -13.42
N GLN A 69 10.81 -19.20 -14.01
CA GLN A 69 11.50 -18.22 -14.88
C GLN A 69 10.59 -17.77 -16.04
N ILE A 70 9.93 -18.72 -16.72
CA ILE A 70 9.01 -18.42 -17.83
C ILE A 70 7.81 -17.61 -17.36
N HIS A 71 7.12 -18.01 -16.29
CA HIS A 71 5.97 -17.24 -15.77
C HIS A 71 6.35 -15.86 -15.21
N LEU A 72 7.59 -15.66 -14.74
CA LEU A 72 8.12 -14.33 -14.40
C LEU A 72 8.37 -13.49 -15.67
N SER A 73 8.75 -14.11 -16.78
CA SER A 73 8.96 -13.42 -18.06
C SER A 73 7.68 -13.09 -18.85
N GLU A 74 6.56 -13.79 -18.61
CA GLU A 74 5.26 -13.46 -19.23
C GLU A 74 4.67 -12.12 -18.74
N GLY A 75 5.24 -11.54 -17.67
CA GLY A 75 4.81 -10.27 -17.08
C GLY A 75 5.66 -9.03 -17.44
N ALA A 76 6.72 -9.17 -18.23
CA ALA A 76 7.63 -8.06 -18.57
C ALA A 76 8.26 -8.22 -19.96
N GLU A 77 8.43 -7.10 -20.68
CA GLU A 77 9.15 -7.08 -21.95
C GLU A 77 10.64 -7.45 -21.76
N TYR A 78 11.06 -8.53 -22.45
CA TYR A 78 12.40 -8.92 -22.94
C TYR A 78 13.67 -8.16 -22.44
N PRO A 79 14.81 -8.87 -22.21
CA PRO A 79 15.40 -9.70 -23.25
C PRO A 79 15.95 -11.09 -22.88
N ALA A 80 16.09 -11.90 -23.92
CA ALA A 80 16.63 -13.25 -23.93
C ALA A 80 18.07 -13.33 -23.42
N GLN A 81 18.30 -14.13 -22.37
CA GLN A 81 19.64 -14.36 -21.79
C GLN A 81 19.86 -15.81 -21.30
N LEU A 82 19.05 -16.76 -21.75
CA LEU A 82 19.14 -18.17 -21.32
C LEU A 82 19.01 -19.18 -22.49
N GLN A 83 19.58 -18.80 -23.62
CA GLN A 83 20.00 -19.74 -24.67
C GLN A 83 21.50 -19.54 -24.86
N ILE A 84 22.29 -20.57 -24.50
CA ILE A 84 23.65 -20.71 -25.02
C ILE A 84 23.47 -20.85 -26.55
N PRO A 85 23.97 -19.92 -27.38
CA PRO A 85 23.84 -20.05 -28.82
C PRO A 85 24.53 -21.32 -29.28
N GLU A 86 23.99 -22.00 -30.29
CA GLU A 86 24.65 -23.17 -30.91
C GLU A 86 26.07 -22.80 -31.41
N GLU A 87 26.29 -21.52 -31.70
CA GLU A 87 27.56 -20.89 -32.07
C GLU A 87 28.66 -20.98 -30.98
N GLU A 88 28.32 -21.10 -29.69
CA GLU A 88 29.29 -21.32 -28.60
C GLU A 88 29.71 -22.81 -28.45
N ARG A 89 29.07 -23.75 -29.16
CA ARG A 89 29.49 -25.17 -29.16
C ARG A 89 30.64 -25.48 -30.12
N GLU A 90 30.72 -24.74 -31.23
CA GLU A 90 31.80 -24.88 -32.23
C GLU A 90 33.23 -24.74 -31.65
N PRO A 91 33.57 -23.74 -30.81
CA PRO A 91 34.91 -23.65 -30.22
C PRO A 91 35.28 -24.86 -29.33
N VAL A 92 34.29 -25.49 -28.68
CA VAL A 92 34.49 -26.69 -27.83
C VAL A 92 34.95 -27.90 -28.66
N ALA A 93 34.48 -28.03 -29.91
CA ALA A 93 34.92 -29.09 -30.82
C ALA A 93 36.38 -28.91 -31.26
N ALA A 94 36.83 -27.67 -31.49
CA ALA A 94 38.21 -27.36 -31.86
C ALA A 94 39.21 -27.63 -30.71
N ILE A 95 38.79 -27.41 -29.46
CA ILE A 95 39.59 -27.68 -28.25
C ILE A 95 39.97 -29.17 -28.13
N MET A 96 39.11 -30.08 -28.58
CA MET A 96 39.29 -31.54 -28.47
C MET A 96 40.44 -32.12 -29.32
N ALA A 97 41.01 -31.34 -30.25
CA ALA A 97 42.12 -31.76 -31.12
C ALA A 97 43.53 -31.55 -30.53
N GLY A 98 43.65 -31.01 -29.30
CA GLY A 98 44.94 -30.72 -28.65
C GLY A 98 45.61 -31.92 -27.96
N SER A 99 46.82 -31.70 -27.42
CA SER A 99 47.42 -32.69 -26.51
C SER A 99 46.61 -32.77 -25.20
N LYS A 100 46.55 -33.94 -24.57
CA LYS A 100 45.70 -34.20 -23.37
C LYS A 100 45.76 -33.13 -22.28
N ALA A 101 46.92 -32.48 -22.09
CA ALA A 101 47.08 -31.38 -21.14
C ALA A 101 46.44 -30.05 -21.63
N LYS A 102 46.57 -29.71 -22.91
CA LYS A 102 45.93 -28.52 -23.51
C LYS A 102 44.40 -28.66 -23.50
N VAL A 103 43.88 -29.82 -23.88
CA VAL A 103 42.43 -30.10 -23.83
C VAL A 103 41.89 -29.96 -22.40
N ARG A 104 42.58 -30.54 -21.41
CA ARG A 104 42.19 -30.42 -19.99
C ARG A 104 42.20 -28.98 -19.50
N ASN A 105 43.23 -28.20 -19.82
CA ASN A 105 43.33 -26.82 -19.37
C ASN A 105 42.25 -25.92 -20.00
N ALA A 106 41.93 -26.14 -21.27
CA ALA A 106 40.83 -25.44 -21.93
C ALA A 106 39.47 -25.84 -21.35
N LEU A 107 39.20 -27.13 -21.16
CA LEU A 107 37.97 -27.59 -20.47
C LEU A 107 37.85 -27.05 -19.05
N GLN A 108 38.95 -26.89 -18.31
CA GLN A 108 38.94 -26.26 -17.00
C GLN A 108 38.56 -24.77 -17.09
N LEU A 109 39.14 -24.04 -18.06
CA LEU A 109 38.80 -22.63 -18.30
C LEU A 109 37.31 -22.43 -18.63
N GLU A 110 36.74 -23.31 -19.46
CA GLU A 110 35.29 -23.30 -19.77
C GLU A 110 34.44 -23.61 -18.53
N VAL A 111 34.84 -24.57 -17.69
CA VAL A 111 34.16 -24.87 -16.42
C VAL A 111 34.23 -23.69 -15.46
N ASP A 112 35.39 -23.07 -15.30
CA ASP A 112 35.60 -21.90 -14.45
C ASP A 112 34.75 -20.71 -14.94
N GLY A 113 34.67 -20.50 -16.27
CA GLY A 113 33.84 -19.47 -16.89
C GLY A 113 32.33 -19.71 -16.73
N LEU A 114 31.88 -20.97 -16.86
CA LEU A 114 30.48 -21.35 -16.61
C LEU A 114 30.10 -21.26 -15.12
N GLU A 115 31.04 -21.52 -14.21
CA GLU A 115 30.85 -21.31 -12.77
C GLU A 115 30.72 -19.82 -12.41
N GLU A 116 31.59 -18.97 -12.95
CA GLU A 116 31.49 -17.52 -12.77
C GLU A 116 30.17 -16.98 -13.35
N LEU A 117 29.79 -17.41 -14.56
CA LEU A 117 28.51 -17.02 -15.16
C LEU A 117 27.32 -17.50 -14.31
N LYS A 118 27.37 -18.72 -13.75
CA LYS A 118 26.36 -19.22 -12.81
C LYS A 118 26.29 -18.36 -11.54
N MET A 119 27.43 -18.00 -10.96
CA MET A 119 27.51 -17.13 -9.77
C MET A 119 26.93 -15.74 -10.05
N GLN A 120 27.24 -15.14 -11.19
CA GLN A 120 26.68 -13.84 -11.61
C GLN A 120 25.15 -13.91 -11.82
N ASN A 121 24.65 -14.99 -12.43
CA ASN A 121 23.20 -15.21 -12.56
C ASN A 121 22.51 -15.39 -11.21
N LEU A 122 23.07 -16.23 -10.31
CA LEU A 122 22.54 -16.40 -8.95
C LEU A 122 22.51 -15.08 -8.18
N LYS A 123 23.56 -14.26 -8.34
CA LYS A 123 23.61 -12.90 -7.80
C LYS A 123 22.48 -12.02 -8.32
N GLN A 124 22.35 -11.87 -9.64
CA GLN A 124 21.32 -11.03 -10.27
C GLN A 124 19.90 -11.43 -9.85
N VAL A 125 19.60 -12.74 -9.85
CA VAL A 125 18.27 -13.24 -9.43
C VAL A 125 18.06 -12.99 -7.93
N THR A 126 19.05 -13.26 -7.07
CA THR A 126 18.94 -13.00 -5.62
C THR A 126 18.74 -11.51 -5.31
N GLU A 127 19.46 -10.62 -6.01
CA GLU A 127 19.28 -9.17 -5.89
C GLU A 127 17.88 -8.71 -6.34
N THR A 128 17.35 -9.32 -7.40
CA THR A 128 15.98 -9.08 -7.87
C THR A 128 14.95 -9.55 -6.83
N SER A 129 15.14 -10.73 -6.24
CA SER A 129 14.34 -11.25 -5.12
C SER A 129 14.41 -10.35 -3.89
N ARG A 130 15.56 -9.72 -3.60
CA ARG A 130 15.71 -8.74 -2.49
C ARG A 130 14.92 -7.46 -2.75
N VAL A 131 14.92 -6.95 -3.97
CA VAL A 131 14.07 -5.80 -4.36
C VAL A 131 12.59 -6.15 -4.18
N GLU A 132 12.17 -7.35 -4.59
CA GLU A 132 10.79 -7.82 -4.39
C GLU A 132 10.43 -7.94 -2.90
N LEU A 133 11.31 -8.54 -2.08
CA LEU A 133 11.12 -8.63 -0.62
C LEU A 133 10.98 -7.24 0.01
N ALA A 134 11.83 -6.28 -0.36
CA ALA A 134 11.75 -4.91 0.12
C ALA A 134 10.40 -4.25 -0.23
N GLN A 135 9.91 -4.43 -1.46
CA GLN A 135 8.59 -3.92 -1.87
C GLN A 135 7.44 -4.53 -1.05
N PHE A 136 7.49 -5.83 -0.73
CA PHE A 136 6.49 -6.45 0.13
C PHE A 136 6.63 -6.05 1.60
N TRP A 137 7.84 -5.84 2.11
CA TRP A 137 8.07 -5.28 3.44
C TRP A 137 7.53 -3.85 3.58
N ASP A 138 7.65 -3.03 2.54
CA ASP A 138 7.05 -1.69 2.49
C ASP A 138 5.52 -1.76 2.45
N GLN A 139 4.94 -2.60 1.59
CA GLN A 139 3.49 -2.82 1.51
C GLN A 139 2.87 -3.41 2.80
N CYS A 140 3.64 -4.22 3.54
CA CYS A 140 3.23 -4.80 4.82
C CYS A 140 3.60 -3.92 6.03
N PHE A 141 4.19 -2.74 5.82
CA PHE A 141 4.66 -1.81 6.86
C PHE A 141 5.64 -2.42 7.89
N TYR A 142 6.49 -3.36 7.45
CA TYR A 142 7.48 -4.04 8.30
C TYR A 142 8.49 -3.05 8.90
N SER A 143 8.65 -3.11 10.21
CA SER A 143 9.68 -2.39 10.96
C SER A 143 11.08 -2.85 10.58
N GLN A 144 12.09 -2.01 10.85
CA GLN A 144 13.49 -2.35 10.59
C GLN A 144 13.93 -3.63 11.32
N GLU A 145 13.43 -3.86 12.54
CA GLU A 145 13.69 -5.07 13.34
C GLU A 145 13.11 -6.32 12.67
N GLN A 146 11.87 -6.24 12.13
CA GLN A 146 11.24 -7.35 11.41
C GLN A 146 12.00 -7.69 10.12
N ARG A 147 12.49 -6.68 9.38
CA ARG A 147 13.33 -6.88 8.19
C ARG A 147 14.67 -7.53 8.55
N GLN A 148 15.29 -7.11 9.66
CA GLN A 148 16.52 -7.70 10.18
C GLN A 148 16.35 -9.14 10.70
N GLY A 149 15.13 -9.56 11.03
CA GLY A 149 14.81 -10.95 11.36
C GLY A 149 15.09 -11.94 10.22
N PHE A 150 15.05 -11.50 8.94
CA PHE A 150 15.41 -12.33 7.79
C PHE A 150 16.91 -12.18 7.46
N ALA A 151 17.77 -12.80 8.28
CA ALA A 151 19.22 -12.77 8.12
C ALA A 151 19.76 -13.08 6.70
N PRO A 152 19.18 -14.00 5.90
CA PRO A 152 19.63 -14.27 4.52
C PRO A 152 19.60 -13.05 3.58
N TYR A 153 18.83 -12.01 3.90
CA TYR A 153 18.83 -10.75 3.14
C TYR A 153 20.20 -10.06 3.08
N PHE A 154 21.05 -10.25 4.09
CA PHE A 154 22.33 -9.56 4.23
C PHE A 154 23.55 -10.43 3.84
N THR A 155 23.33 -11.68 3.44
CA THR A 155 24.40 -12.62 3.07
C THR A 155 24.90 -12.38 1.64
N GLU A 156 26.20 -12.18 1.43
CA GLU A 156 26.78 -11.99 0.08
C GLU A 156 27.21 -13.31 -0.58
N ASP A 157 27.08 -14.45 0.10
CA ASP A 157 27.39 -15.78 -0.41
C ASP A 157 26.28 -16.33 -1.33
N TYR A 158 26.29 -15.92 -2.60
CA TYR A 158 25.30 -16.29 -3.62
C TYR A 158 25.27 -17.79 -3.96
N THR A 159 24.56 -18.56 -3.14
CA THR A 159 24.34 -20.01 -3.31
C THR A 159 22.92 -20.30 -3.78
N GLU A 160 22.69 -21.46 -4.39
CA GLU A 160 21.34 -21.92 -4.76
C GLU A 160 20.41 -22.03 -3.52
N ASN A 161 20.97 -22.40 -2.37
CA ASN A 161 20.24 -22.41 -1.10
C ASN A 161 19.85 -20.98 -0.64
N LEU A 162 20.72 -19.97 -0.85
CA LEU A 162 20.38 -18.58 -0.55
C LEU A 162 19.19 -18.11 -1.40
N LEU A 163 19.19 -18.42 -2.70
CA LEU A 163 18.08 -18.11 -3.60
C LEU A 163 16.80 -18.83 -3.17
N HIS A 164 16.87 -20.13 -2.83
CA HIS A 164 15.71 -20.88 -2.33
C HIS A 164 15.11 -20.28 -1.05
N LEU A 165 15.94 -19.77 -0.13
CA LEU A 165 15.46 -19.08 1.08
C LEU A 165 14.72 -17.77 0.75
N HIS A 166 15.23 -16.97 -0.20
CA HIS A 166 14.53 -15.75 -0.66
C HIS A 166 13.21 -16.10 -1.35
N ASP A 167 13.21 -17.14 -2.19
CA ASP A 167 12.03 -17.64 -2.89
C ASP A 167 10.92 -18.11 -1.94
N ALA A 168 11.29 -18.87 -0.90
CA ALA A 168 10.36 -19.32 0.12
C ALA A 168 9.78 -18.14 0.93
N GLU A 169 10.62 -17.16 1.27
CA GLU A 169 10.21 -15.96 2.01
C GLU A 169 9.27 -15.09 1.17
N ILE A 170 9.56 -14.87 -0.13
CA ILE A 170 8.67 -14.17 -1.06
C ILE A 170 7.30 -14.85 -1.13
N ILE A 171 7.25 -16.18 -1.25
CA ILE A 171 5.99 -16.92 -1.30
C ILE A 171 5.20 -16.76 0.02
N ARG A 172 5.88 -16.83 1.16
CA ARG A 172 5.29 -16.58 2.49
C ARG A 172 4.70 -15.17 2.59
N LEU A 173 5.46 -14.16 2.17
CA LEU A 173 5.06 -12.75 2.17
C LEU A 173 3.90 -12.47 1.22
N ARG A 174 3.95 -12.99 -0.02
CA ARG A 174 2.86 -12.88 -1.01
C ARG A 174 1.55 -13.48 -0.47
N ASN A 175 1.61 -14.64 0.19
CA ASN A 175 0.44 -15.27 0.79
C ASN A 175 -0.10 -14.45 1.97
N TYR A 176 0.77 -14.01 2.88
CA TYR A 176 0.42 -13.15 4.01
C TYR A 176 -0.22 -11.82 3.56
N TYR A 177 0.39 -11.14 2.59
CA TYR A 177 -0.15 -9.94 1.98
C TYR A 177 -1.49 -10.21 1.28
N GLY A 178 -1.62 -11.33 0.56
CA GLY A 178 -2.87 -11.72 -0.11
C GLY A 178 -4.05 -11.90 0.86
N ILE A 179 -3.81 -12.54 2.02
CA ILE A 179 -4.83 -12.75 3.05
C ILE A 179 -5.23 -11.42 3.72
N HIS A 180 -4.26 -10.53 3.97
CA HIS A 180 -4.50 -9.28 4.71
C HIS A 180 -4.57 -8.03 3.80
N LYS A 181 -4.73 -8.22 2.48
CA LYS A 181 -4.66 -7.16 1.47
C LYS A 181 -5.59 -5.99 1.76
N GLU A 182 -6.83 -6.27 2.16
CA GLU A 182 -7.82 -5.22 2.45
C GLU A 182 -7.44 -4.34 3.66
N LEU A 183 -6.67 -4.89 4.62
CA LEU A 183 -6.16 -4.13 5.76
C LEU A 183 -5.07 -3.15 5.29
N PHE A 184 -4.08 -3.63 4.53
CA PHE A 184 -2.99 -2.80 4.01
C PHE A 184 -3.49 -1.73 3.04
N GLU A 185 -4.40 -2.08 2.11
CA GLU A 185 -5.05 -1.10 1.24
C GLU A 185 -5.85 -0.06 2.03
N GLY A 186 -6.52 -0.46 3.12
CA GLY A 186 -7.25 0.46 3.98
C GLY A 186 -6.32 1.46 4.67
N VAL A 187 -5.19 0.99 5.20
CA VAL A 187 -4.14 1.84 5.80
C VAL A 187 -3.61 2.84 4.77
N GLN A 188 -3.26 2.38 3.56
CA GLN A 188 -2.79 3.25 2.49
C GLN A 188 -3.85 4.31 2.11
N LYS A 189 -5.12 3.91 1.96
CA LYS A 189 -6.24 4.83 1.69
C LYS A 189 -6.43 5.87 2.80
N TRP A 190 -6.23 5.50 4.06
CA TRP A 190 -6.24 6.45 5.19
C TRP A 190 -5.07 7.44 5.09
N GLU A 191 -3.84 6.95 4.84
CA GLU A 191 -2.65 7.80 4.77
C GLU A 191 -2.71 8.78 3.57
N GLU A 192 -3.18 8.33 2.41
CA GLU A 192 -3.43 9.17 1.23
C GLU A 192 -4.51 10.23 1.51
N SER A 193 -5.62 9.82 2.16
CA SER A 193 -6.70 10.72 2.57
C SER A 193 -6.23 11.77 3.57
N TRP A 194 -5.33 11.39 4.50
CA TRP A 194 -4.73 12.26 5.49
C TRP A 194 -3.77 13.26 4.87
N LYS A 195 -2.86 12.80 4.00
CA LYS A 195 -1.95 13.67 3.21
C LYS A 195 -2.74 14.70 2.38
N LEU A 196 -3.82 14.27 1.72
CA LEU A 196 -4.68 15.16 0.94
C LEU A 196 -5.45 16.16 1.83
N PHE A 197 -5.91 15.72 3.00
CA PHE A 197 -6.54 16.60 3.99
C PHE A 197 -5.56 17.68 4.49
N LEU A 198 -4.33 17.31 4.85
CA LEU A 198 -3.28 18.25 5.25
C LEU A 198 -2.92 19.24 4.14
N GLU A 199 -2.88 18.82 2.88
CA GLU A 199 -2.62 19.73 1.75
C GLU A 199 -3.75 20.75 1.56
N PHE A 200 -5.03 20.35 1.71
CA PHE A 200 -6.14 21.32 1.72
C PHE A 200 -6.09 22.25 2.94
N GLU A 201 -5.68 21.77 4.11
CA GLU A 201 -5.50 22.59 5.32
C GLU A 201 -4.36 23.62 5.18
N ARG A 202 -3.26 23.22 4.55
CA ARG A 202 -2.14 24.10 4.19
C ARG A 202 -2.59 25.20 3.25
N LYS A 203 -3.29 24.84 2.16
CA LYS A 203 -3.85 25.81 1.19
C LYS A 203 -4.80 26.83 1.81
N ALA A 204 -5.69 26.41 2.71
CA ALA A 204 -6.60 27.33 3.42
C ALA A 204 -5.90 28.24 4.46
N SER A 205 -4.64 27.95 4.80
CA SER A 205 -3.87 28.71 5.77
C SER A 205 -3.01 29.82 5.12
N ASP A 206 -2.78 29.76 3.81
CA ASP A 206 -1.98 30.70 3.03
C ASP A 206 -2.75 32.02 2.76
N PRO A 207 -2.29 33.21 3.19
CA PRO A 207 -3.00 34.48 2.96
C PRO A 207 -3.33 34.80 1.49
N SER A 208 -2.58 34.23 0.53
CA SER A 208 -2.84 34.39 -0.91
C SER A 208 -4.00 33.54 -1.43
N TRP A 209 -4.55 32.62 -0.63
CA TRP A 209 -5.59 31.67 -1.05
C TRP A 209 -6.84 32.32 -1.67
N PHE A 210 -7.13 33.59 -1.33
CA PHE A 210 -8.23 34.34 -1.92
C PHE A 210 -8.03 34.76 -3.39
N THR A 211 -6.85 34.59 -4.01
CA THR A 211 -6.62 34.94 -5.43
C THR A 211 -7.19 33.92 -6.44
N ASN A 212 -7.98 32.95 -5.95
CA ASN A 212 -8.56 31.85 -6.72
C ASN A 212 -9.60 32.30 -7.76
N ARG A 213 -9.22 32.33 -9.04
CA ARG A 213 -10.14 32.54 -10.18
C ARG A 213 -10.90 31.24 -10.49
N GLY A 214 -12.19 31.34 -10.81
CA GLY A 214 -12.98 30.19 -11.33
C GLY A 214 -13.56 29.22 -10.29
N GLY A 215 -13.69 29.62 -9.02
CA GLY A 215 -14.45 28.85 -8.02
C GLY A 215 -13.73 27.62 -7.44
N ASN A 216 -12.40 27.53 -7.59
CA ASN A 216 -11.62 26.40 -7.05
C ASN A 216 -11.80 26.21 -5.54
N LEU A 217 -11.82 27.31 -4.76
CA LEU A 217 -12.10 27.28 -3.31
C LEU A 217 -13.27 26.37 -2.95
N LEU A 218 -14.43 26.57 -3.58
CA LEU A 218 -15.65 25.89 -3.16
C LEU A 218 -15.58 24.38 -3.44
N LYS A 219 -14.75 23.98 -4.42
CA LYS A 219 -14.41 22.58 -4.66
C LYS A 219 -13.49 22.06 -3.56
N GLU A 220 -12.38 22.75 -3.28
CA GLU A 220 -11.41 22.35 -2.24
C GLU A 220 -12.07 22.26 -0.83
N GLU A 221 -12.96 23.19 -0.48
CA GLU A 221 -13.74 23.15 0.76
C GLU A 221 -14.72 21.96 0.80
N LYS A 222 -15.38 21.67 -0.33
CA LYS A 222 -16.29 20.52 -0.45
C LYS A 222 -15.55 19.19 -0.36
N GLU A 223 -14.34 19.10 -0.92
CA GLU A 223 -13.49 17.92 -0.78
C GLU A 223 -12.91 17.79 0.64
N ARG A 224 -12.48 18.87 1.29
CA ARG A 224 -12.09 18.84 2.72
C ARG A 224 -13.23 18.34 3.61
N ALA A 225 -14.45 18.86 3.42
CA ALA A 225 -15.63 18.46 4.17
C ALA A 225 -16.10 17.02 3.88
N LYS A 226 -15.69 16.43 2.75
CA LYS A 226 -15.84 14.98 2.49
C LYS A 226 -14.76 14.19 3.23
N LEU A 227 -13.49 14.60 3.16
CA LEU A 227 -12.38 13.92 3.85
C LEU A 227 -12.59 13.86 5.36
N GLN A 228 -13.05 14.94 5.98
CA GLN A 228 -13.45 14.97 7.40
C GLN A 228 -14.59 13.98 7.76
N LYS A 229 -15.35 13.48 6.78
CA LYS A 229 -16.39 12.44 6.95
C LYS A 229 -15.96 11.05 6.52
N ILE A 230 -14.88 10.94 5.74
CA ILE A 230 -14.30 9.68 5.27
C ILE A 230 -13.24 9.19 6.25
N LEU A 231 -12.36 10.06 6.74
CA LEU A 231 -11.29 9.70 7.69
C LEU A 231 -11.83 8.97 8.93
N PRO A 232 -12.83 9.48 9.69
CA PRO A 232 -13.37 8.74 10.84
C PRO A 232 -14.03 7.40 10.48
N LYS A 233 -14.53 7.25 9.24
CA LYS A 233 -15.13 5.97 8.78
C LYS A 233 -14.06 4.95 8.44
N LEU A 234 -12.98 5.38 7.79
CA LEU A 234 -11.81 4.56 7.54
C LEU A 234 -11.15 4.15 8.86
N GLU A 235 -11.10 5.04 9.86
CA GLU A 235 -10.54 4.75 11.18
C GLU A 235 -11.34 3.68 11.93
N GLU A 236 -12.68 3.76 11.97
CA GLU A 236 -13.52 2.72 12.57
C GLU A 236 -13.48 1.39 11.79
N GLU A 237 -13.46 1.44 10.44
CA GLU A 237 -13.30 0.24 9.61
C GLU A 237 -11.94 -0.44 9.85
N LEU A 238 -10.86 0.34 9.88
CA LEU A 238 -9.50 -0.16 10.12
C LEU A 238 -9.35 -0.71 11.52
N LYS A 239 -9.92 -0.04 12.54
CA LYS A 239 -9.95 -0.53 13.91
C LYS A 239 -10.60 -1.91 14.00
N ALA A 240 -11.79 -2.08 13.40
CA ALA A 240 -12.48 -3.38 13.39
C ALA A 240 -11.68 -4.47 12.65
N ARG A 241 -11.01 -4.12 11.54
CA ARG A 241 -10.13 -5.04 10.79
C ARG A 241 -8.87 -5.41 11.58
N ILE A 242 -8.28 -4.47 12.31
CA ILE A 242 -7.11 -4.67 13.17
C ILE A 242 -7.47 -5.54 14.37
N GLU A 243 -8.57 -5.27 15.09
CA GLU A 243 -9.01 -6.09 16.21
C GLU A 243 -9.24 -7.55 15.79
N LYS A 244 -9.80 -7.79 14.59
CA LYS A 244 -9.93 -9.14 14.00
C LYS A 244 -8.56 -9.75 13.66
N TRP A 245 -7.64 -8.97 13.11
CA TRP A 245 -6.28 -9.43 12.78
C TRP A 245 -5.48 -9.81 14.05
N GLU A 246 -5.54 -9.00 15.11
CA GLU A 246 -4.84 -9.27 16.38
C GLU A 246 -5.39 -10.54 17.04
N GLN A 247 -6.69 -10.82 16.91
CA GLN A 247 -7.32 -12.09 17.35
C GLN A 247 -6.83 -13.29 16.53
N GLU A 248 -6.75 -13.16 15.19
CA GLU A 248 -6.32 -14.23 14.30
C GLU A 248 -4.83 -14.57 14.42
N GLN A 249 -3.98 -13.55 14.58
CA GLN A 249 -2.52 -13.70 14.62
C GLN A 249 -1.95 -13.79 16.04
N SER A 250 -2.74 -13.51 17.09
CA SER A 250 -2.30 -13.46 18.49
C SER A 250 -1.08 -12.53 18.74
N MET A 251 -0.93 -11.50 17.90
CA MET A 251 0.13 -10.49 17.96
C MET A 251 -0.49 -9.10 17.81
N ALA A 252 0.19 -8.08 18.33
CA ALA A 252 -0.24 -6.70 18.14
C ALA A 252 0.06 -6.22 16.71
N PHE A 253 -0.84 -5.43 16.11
CA PHE A 253 -0.66 -4.87 14.78
C PHE A 253 0.26 -3.64 14.84
N VAL A 254 1.56 -3.88 14.63
CA VAL A 254 2.61 -2.88 14.67
C VAL A 254 3.08 -2.56 13.26
N MET A 255 3.04 -1.28 12.90
CA MET A 255 3.55 -0.73 11.63
C MET A 255 4.73 0.18 11.93
N ASN A 256 5.87 -0.02 11.25
CA ASN A 256 7.09 0.78 11.46
C ASN A 256 7.55 0.91 12.93
N GLY A 257 7.16 -0.03 13.81
CA GLY A 257 7.48 -0.01 15.24
C GLY A 257 6.42 0.63 16.17
N GLN A 258 5.31 1.16 15.64
CA GLN A 258 4.20 1.72 16.43
C GLN A 258 2.86 1.05 16.07
N LYS A 259 1.90 0.97 17.01
CA LYS A 259 0.54 0.55 16.66
C LYS A 259 -0.13 1.57 15.74
N PHE A 260 -0.80 1.11 14.68
CA PHE A 260 -1.42 2.02 13.70
C PHE A 260 -2.41 3.01 14.35
N MET A 261 -3.27 2.55 15.26
CA MET A 261 -4.24 3.44 15.93
C MET A 261 -3.60 4.51 16.82
N GLU A 262 -2.42 4.24 17.39
CA GLU A 262 -1.65 5.23 18.15
C GLU A 262 -0.99 6.26 17.22
N TYR A 263 -0.51 5.82 16.05
CA TYR A 263 -0.01 6.70 15.00
C TYR A 263 -1.11 7.63 14.47
N VAL A 264 -2.31 7.09 14.16
CA VAL A 264 -3.50 7.86 13.75
C VAL A 264 -3.86 8.93 14.80
N ALA A 265 -3.93 8.54 16.09
CA ALA A 265 -4.21 9.49 17.16
C ALA A 265 -3.13 10.58 17.30
N GLY A 266 -1.85 10.19 17.17
CA GLY A 266 -0.72 11.13 17.15
C GLY A 266 -0.77 12.13 15.99
N GLN A 267 -1.16 11.68 14.79
CA GLN A 267 -1.35 12.56 13.62
C GLN A 267 -2.45 13.61 13.86
N TRP A 268 -3.60 13.19 14.39
CA TRP A 268 -4.68 14.11 14.75
C TRP A 268 -4.27 15.11 15.83
N GLU A 269 -3.53 14.66 16.85
CA GLU A 269 -3.04 15.55 17.92
C GLU A 269 -2.01 16.57 17.41
N LEU A 270 -1.08 16.15 16.53
CA LEU A 270 -0.13 17.06 15.88
C LEU A 270 -0.86 18.14 15.05
N HIS A 271 -1.89 17.76 14.28
CA HIS A 271 -2.72 18.72 13.54
C HIS A 271 -3.47 19.69 14.47
N ARG A 272 -4.04 19.17 15.58
CA ARG A 272 -4.72 19.98 16.59
C ARG A 272 -3.79 21.00 17.25
N LEU A 273 -2.58 20.58 17.62
CA LEU A 273 -1.58 21.46 18.23
C LEU A 273 -1.08 22.52 17.24
N GLU A 274 -0.89 22.18 15.97
CA GLU A 274 -0.50 23.14 14.93
C GLU A 274 -1.61 24.19 14.65
N LYS A 275 -2.89 23.78 14.70
CA LYS A 275 -4.03 24.70 14.68
C LYS A 275 -4.06 25.63 15.89
N GLU A 276 -3.79 25.14 17.09
CA GLU A 276 -3.76 25.95 18.30
C GLU A 276 -2.57 26.95 18.25
N ARG A 277 -1.38 26.49 17.84
CA ARG A 277 -0.17 27.32 17.65
C ARG A 277 -0.41 28.46 16.68
N THR A 278 -0.90 28.16 15.47
CA THR A 278 -1.18 29.18 14.44
C THR A 278 -2.28 30.17 14.87
N LYS A 279 -3.26 29.73 15.67
CA LYS A 279 -4.27 30.61 16.28
C LYS A 279 -3.65 31.53 17.35
N GLN A 280 -2.78 31.01 18.23
CA GLN A 280 -2.07 31.81 19.23
C GLN A 280 -1.14 32.83 18.58
N GLU A 281 -0.40 32.47 17.53
CA GLU A 281 0.44 33.40 16.77
C GLU A 281 -0.35 34.54 16.13
N ARG A 282 -1.54 34.23 15.57
CA ARG A 282 -2.46 35.27 15.06
C ARG A 282 -2.95 36.19 16.18
N GLN A 283 -3.28 35.64 17.36
CA GLN A 283 -3.70 36.43 18.51
C GLN A 283 -2.58 37.36 19.02
N ILE A 284 -1.36 36.84 19.18
CA ILE A 284 -0.18 37.62 19.60
C ILE A 284 0.16 38.69 18.56
N LYS A 285 0.10 38.36 17.26
CA LYS A 285 0.33 39.34 16.17
C LYS A 285 -0.70 40.46 16.20
N ASN A 286 -1.99 40.13 16.38
CA ASN A 286 -3.07 41.11 16.48
C ASN A 286 -2.88 42.00 17.72
N GLN A 287 -2.55 41.42 18.88
CA GLN A 287 -2.26 42.16 20.12
C GLN A 287 -1.10 43.15 19.91
N ARG A 288 0.05 42.68 19.40
CA ARG A 288 1.21 43.54 19.10
C ARG A 288 0.89 44.64 18.11
N GLN A 289 0.04 44.37 17.11
CA GLN A 289 -0.43 45.38 16.17
C GLN A 289 -1.27 46.44 16.90
N THR A 290 -2.23 46.04 17.74
CA THR A 290 -3.04 46.98 18.54
C THR A 290 -2.18 47.81 19.49
N GLU A 291 -1.21 47.20 20.19
CA GLU A 291 -0.25 47.91 21.05
C GLU A 291 0.58 48.93 20.26
N THR A 292 1.03 48.57 19.05
CA THR A 292 1.77 49.48 18.15
C THR A 292 0.89 50.63 17.66
N GLU A 293 -0.35 50.36 17.24
CA GLU A 293 -1.29 51.38 16.80
C GLU A 293 -1.73 52.32 17.94
N MET A 294 -1.80 51.83 19.18
CA MET A 294 -2.03 52.67 20.36
C MET A 294 -0.84 53.58 20.70
N LEU A 295 0.39 53.09 20.53
CA LEU A 295 1.60 53.83 20.92
C LEU A 295 2.06 54.85 19.86
N TYR A 296 1.91 54.53 18.58
CA TYR A 296 2.37 55.37 17.46
C TYR A 296 1.24 55.99 16.62
N GLY A 297 -0.02 55.67 16.94
CA GLY A 297 -1.19 56.06 16.17
C GLY A 297 -1.39 55.20 14.91
N SER A 298 -2.65 55.04 14.49
CA SER A 298 -2.97 54.39 13.23
C SER A 298 -2.44 55.22 12.05
N ALA A 299 -1.54 54.65 11.25
CA ALA A 299 -1.09 55.28 10.01
C ALA A 299 -2.33 55.58 9.13
N PRO A 300 -2.52 56.83 8.66
CA PRO A 300 -3.74 57.20 7.96
C PRO A 300 -3.85 56.42 6.65
N ARG A 301 -4.77 55.45 6.61
CA ARG A 301 -5.10 54.65 5.42
C ARG A 301 -5.82 55.54 4.41
N THR A 302 -5.04 56.32 3.67
CA THR A 302 -5.54 57.28 2.68
C THR A 302 -6.45 56.58 1.67
N PRO A 303 -7.74 56.98 1.57
CA PRO A 303 -8.56 56.56 0.45
C PRO A 303 -7.92 57.12 -0.82
N SER A 304 -7.56 56.24 -1.76
CA SER A 304 -6.99 56.67 -3.04
C SER A 304 -7.94 57.66 -3.71
N LYS A 305 -7.50 58.92 -3.83
CA LYS A 305 -8.27 59.97 -4.49
C LYS A 305 -8.48 59.56 -5.94
N ARG A 306 -9.72 59.30 -6.35
CA ARG A 306 -10.08 59.26 -7.78
C ARG A 306 -9.76 60.62 -8.39
N PRO A 307 -8.97 60.71 -9.48
CA PRO A 307 -8.81 61.95 -10.22
C PRO A 307 -10.04 62.25 -11.10
N GLY A 308 -10.39 63.53 -11.21
CA GLY A 308 -11.07 64.09 -12.39
C GLY A 308 -12.60 64.06 -12.43
N LEU A 309 -13.21 65.26 -12.35
CA LEU A 309 -14.51 65.53 -12.96
C LEU A 309 -14.35 65.70 -14.48
N THR A 310 -15.29 65.17 -15.27
CA THR A 310 -15.73 65.76 -16.56
C THR A 310 -17.25 65.49 -16.76
N PRO A 311 -17.97 66.28 -17.60
CA PRO A 311 -19.36 66.61 -17.27
C PRO A 311 -20.48 66.01 -18.16
N ASN A 312 -21.68 65.95 -17.56
CA ASN A 312 -23.04 66.05 -18.11
C ASN A 312 -23.37 65.63 -19.55
N LYS A 313 -24.38 64.73 -19.67
CA LYS A 313 -25.43 64.83 -20.71
C LYS A 313 -26.83 64.57 -20.11
N PRO A 314 -27.82 65.46 -20.29
CA PRO A 314 -29.18 65.27 -19.75
C PRO A 314 -30.08 64.48 -20.73
N GLY A 315 -30.80 63.48 -20.23
CA GLY A 315 -31.59 62.53 -21.03
C GLY A 315 -33.08 62.49 -20.70
N LYS A 316 -33.86 63.44 -21.27
CA LYS A 316 -35.32 63.43 -21.48
C LYS A 316 -36.25 62.77 -20.45
N VAL A 317 -36.98 63.62 -19.74
CA VAL A 317 -38.30 63.32 -19.14
C VAL A 317 -39.34 63.01 -20.25
N ARG A 318 -40.24 62.05 -20.05
CA ARG A 318 -41.51 61.97 -20.80
C ARG A 318 -42.72 61.53 -19.95
N LYS A 319 -43.44 62.54 -19.47
CA LYS A 319 -44.88 62.61 -19.10
C LYS A 319 -45.81 61.96 -20.18
N MET A 320 -47.06 61.52 -19.98
CA MET A 320 -47.97 61.16 -18.83
C MET A 320 -48.81 59.91 -19.26
N ASN A 321 -49.69 59.29 -18.46
CA ASN A 321 -51.06 59.67 -18.02
C ASN A 321 -51.40 58.84 -16.74
N THR A 322 -52.02 59.31 -15.64
CA THR A 322 -53.37 59.93 -15.44
C THR A 322 -54.48 58.90 -15.79
N THR A 323 -55.39 58.43 -14.90
CA THR A 323 -55.99 59.02 -13.67
C THR A 323 -56.58 57.96 -12.69
N THR A 324 -56.78 58.32 -11.39
CA THR A 324 -57.80 57.82 -10.41
C THR A 324 -57.70 56.37 -9.86
N LEU A 325 -57.99 56.03 -8.58
CA LEU A 325 -58.71 56.70 -7.45
C LEU A 325 -58.09 56.38 -6.06
N SER A 326 -58.19 57.35 -5.12
CA SER A 326 -58.39 57.23 -3.65
C SER A 326 -57.47 56.40 -2.73
N SER A 327 -56.74 57.08 -1.83
CA SER A 327 -57.18 57.32 -0.42
C SER A 327 -56.16 58.15 0.40
N ALA A 328 -56.63 58.86 1.43
CA ALA A 328 -55.91 59.86 2.22
C ALA A 328 -55.05 59.22 3.35
N THR A 329 -53.74 59.51 3.47
CA THR A 329 -53.06 60.48 4.37
C THR A 329 -53.17 60.20 5.90
N PRO A 330 -52.32 60.78 6.77
CA PRO A 330 -50.93 60.34 6.94
C PRO A 330 -50.52 60.15 8.43
N ASN A 331 -49.32 59.60 8.69
CA ASN A 331 -48.42 60.30 9.62
C ASN A 331 -46.94 59.89 9.51
N SER A 332 -46.10 60.92 9.66
CA SER A 332 -44.66 60.89 9.88
C SER A 332 -44.41 61.23 11.37
N SER A 333 -43.24 61.14 12.02
CA SER A 333 -41.91 60.57 11.75
C SER A 333 -41.07 60.76 13.03
N ILE A 334 -39.89 60.14 13.10
CA ILE A 334 -38.71 60.58 13.88
C ILE A 334 -38.75 60.50 15.43
N ARG A 335 -37.59 60.11 15.99
CA ARG A 335 -37.26 60.04 17.42
C ARG A 335 -36.94 61.43 18.00
N PRO A 336 -36.70 61.57 19.31
CA PRO A 336 -35.28 61.54 19.74
C PRO A 336 -35.05 60.78 21.06
N ALA A 337 -33.78 60.67 21.46
CA ALA A 337 -33.34 60.08 22.72
C ALA A 337 -32.98 61.16 23.75
N PHE A 338 -33.13 60.88 25.06
CA PHE A 338 -32.23 61.32 26.14
C PHE A 338 -32.68 60.75 27.52
N GLY A 339 -31.73 60.64 28.46
CA GLY A 339 -32.01 60.54 29.91
C GLY A 339 -32.21 59.13 30.47
N GLY A 340 -31.35 58.72 31.40
CA GLY A 340 -31.50 57.48 32.17
C GLY A 340 -31.57 57.75 33.69
N THR A 341 -31.99 56.76 34.48
CA THR A 341 -31.71 56.68 35.93
C THR A 341 -31.64 55.20 36.37
N MET A 342 -31.30 54.95 37.63
CA MET A 342 -30.72 53.70 38.13
C MET A 342 -31.69 52.76 38.88
N TYR A 343 -31.25 51.50 39.02
CA TYR A 343 -31.68 50.47 40.00
C TYR A 343 -33.14 49.96 39.87
N HIS A 344 -33.54 48.78 40.39
CA HIS A 344 -32.88 47.74 41.20
C HIS A 344 -33.15 46.35 40.62
N SER A 345 -32.29 45.37 40.94
CA SER A 345 -32.65 43.94 40.93
C SER A 345 -33.36 43.58 42.24
N PRO A 346 -34.25 42.57 42.22
CA PRO A 346 -34.23 41.59 43.29
C PRO A 346 -33.96 40.16 42.76
N VAL A 347 -33.48 39.34 43.69
CA VAL A 347 -32.90 38.01 43.48
C VAL A 347 -33.87 36.93 43.97
N SER A 348 -33.84 35.77 43.30
CA SER A 348 -34.32 34.45 43.75
C SER A 348 -35.79 34.25 44.15
N LEU A 349 -36.36 33.15 43.65
CA LEU A 349 -36.77 32.03 44.50
C LEU A 349 -36.77 30.71 43.71
N LEU A 350 -36.37 29.63 44.36
CA LEU A 350 -36.35 28.27 43.80
C LEU A 350 -37.69 27.55 44.04
N SER A 351 -37.84 26.45 43.29
CA SER A 351 -38.87 25.41 43.25
C SER A 351 -39.66 25.09 44.55
N PRO A 352 -40.77 24.34 44.39
CA PRO A 352 -40.70 22.99 44.94
C PRO A 352 -41.12 21.86 43.97
N SER A 353 -40.63 20.65 44.28
CA SER A 353 -40.91 19.39 43.59
C SER A 353 -42.25 18.77 44.05
N GLY A 354 -42.91 18.02 43.17
CA GLY A 354 -44.17 17.30 43.44
C GLY A 354 -44.23 15.96 42.70
N SER A 355 -44.12 14.86 43.45
CA SER A 355 -43.80 13.50 43.00
C SER A 355 -44.98 12.65 42.44
N LYS A 356 -44.64 11.63 41.61
CA LYS A 356 -45.37 10.34 41.34
C LYS A 356 -46.67 10.43 40.49
N SER A 357 -47.09 9.41 39.70
CA SER A 357 -46.46 8.16 39.22
C SER A 357 -47.29 7.48 38.10
N VAL A 358 -46.60 6.82 37.15
CA VAL A 358 -46.96 5.64 36.30
C VAL A 358 -48.44 5.23 36.15
N VAL A 359 -48.93 5.16 34.89
CA VAL A 359 -49.84 4.11 34.38
C VAL A 359 -49.48 3.75 32.93
N THR A 360 -49.44 2.45 32.62
CA THR A 360 -49.23 1.87 31.29
C THR A 360 -50.57 1.48 30.64
N SER A 361 -50.74 1.64 29.33
CA SER A 361 -51.82 0.94 28.59
C SER A 361 -51.47 0.71 27.12
N MET A 362 -51.95 -0.41 26.56
CA MET A 362 -51.71 -0.89 25.19
C MET A 362 -53.03 -1.05 24.42
N CYS A 363 -52.91 -1.26 23.10
CA CYS A 363 -53.96 -1.72 22.17
C CYS A 363 -55.08 -0.71 21.82
N SER A 364 -55.68 -0.73 20.62
CA SER A 364 -55.31 -1.35 19.33
C SER A 364 -56.16 -0.74 18.20
N GLY A 365 -55.73 -0.85 16.93
CA GLY A 365 -56.55 -0.39 15.79
C GLY A 365 -56.00 -0.83 14.43
N LYS A 366 -56.55 -1.91 13.87
CA LYS A 366 -56.27 -2.38 12.49
C LYS A 366 -57.29 -1.79 11.50
N LYS A 367 -56.87 -1.46 10.27
CA LYS A 367 -57.53 -1.83 8.98
C LYS A 367 -56.82 -1.24 7.75
N THR A 368 -56.48 -2.12 6.80
CA THR A 368 -56.24 -1.86 5.35
C THR A 368 -57.53 -2.21 4.58
N PRO A 369 -57.80 -1.75 3.32
CA PRO A 369 -57.04 -2.00 2.07
C PRO A 369 -57.02 -0.76 1.10
N ARG A 370 -56.78 -0.77 -0.22
CA ARG A 370 -56.51 -1.83 -1.24
C ARG A 370 -55.69 -1.29 -2.46
N ALA A 371 -54.57 -1.94 -2.75
CA ALA A 371 -53.97 -2.30 -4.07
C ALA A 371 -53.98 -1.40 -5.34
N ALA A 372 -52.88 -1.57 -6.09
CA ALA A 372 -52.68 -1.46 -7.56
C ALA A 372 -52.53 -0.07 -8.23
N TYR A 373 -51.34 0.16 -8.80
CA TYR A 373 -51.17 0.14 -10.26
C TYR A 373 -49.72 -0.18 -10.66
N LEU A 374 -49.56 -1.13 -11.59
CA LEU A 374 -48.31 -1.42 -12.30
C LEU A 374 -48.24 -0.62 -13.60
N ARG A 375 -47.05 -0.16 -13.99
CA ARG A 375 -46.72 0.05 -15.41
C ARG A 375 -45.21 -0.15 -15.64
N ALA A 376 -44.88 -1.27 -16.27
CA ALA A 376 -43.59 -1.47 -16.93
C ALA A 376 -43.60 -0.78 -18.30
N ASN A 377 -42.43 -0.50 -18.87
CA ASN A 377 -42.23 -0.27 -20.30
C ASN A 377 -40.88 -0.87 -20.73
N LYS A 378 -40.96 -2.07 -21.31
CA LYS A 378 -40.13 -2.57 -22.43
C LYS A 378 -40.55 -1.77 -23.69
N GLU A 379 -39.85 -1.68 -24.82
CA GLU A 379 -38.58 -2.23 -25.32
C GLU A 379 -38.21 -1.38 -26.56
N ASN A 380 -36.95 -1.43 -27.03
CA ASN A 380 -36.60 -1.66 -28.44
C ASN A 380 -35.09 -1.47 -28.68
N MET A 381 -34.46 -2.52 -29.21
CA MET A 381 -33.24 -2.41 -30.00
C MET A 381 -33.63 -2.18 -31.46
N GLU A 382 -32.74 -1.55 -32.24
CA GLU A 382 -32.42 -2.09 -33.57
C GLU A 382 -31.03 -1.63 -34.03
N LEU A 383 -30.41 -2.44 -34.88
CA LEU A 383 -29.06 -2.25 -35.40
C LEU A 383 -29.07 -1.37 -36.66
N ASN A 384 -27.98 -0.66 -36.91
CA ASN A 384 -27.27 -0.71 -38.20
C ASN A 384 -25.96 0.07 -38.13
N GLY A 385 -24.93 -0.44 -38.79
CA GLY A 385 -23.70 0.31 -39.09
C GLY A 385 -23.46 0.31 -40.60
N ALA A 386 -22.62 1.23 -41.10
CA ALA A 386 -21.99 1.14 -42.41
C ALA A 386 -20.86 2.19 -42.54
N CYS A 387 -19.82 1.81 -43.28
CA CYS A 387 -18.76 2.64 -43.87
C CYS A 387 -17.74 3.30 -42.92
#